data_AF-A0A934E904-F1
#
_entry.id   AF-A0A934E904-F1
#
_cell.length_a   1.000
_cell.length_b   1.000
_cell.length_c   1.000
_cell.angle_alpha   90.00
_cell.angle_beta   90.00
_cell.angle_gamma   90.00
#
_symmetry.space_group_name_H-M   'P 1'
#
loop_
_entity.id
_entity.type
_entity.pdbx_description
1 polymer ?
#
loop_
_entity_poly.entity_id
_entity_poly.type
_entity_poly.pdbx_seq_one_letter_code
_entity_poly.pdbx_strand_id
1 'polypeptide(L)' 'MFKNMIAPMQAWLLSQGRCVGCGKPIPTKPGKGPMRVDCRCGRIYLYDPEVKKYRRATIDEIK' A
#
# COMPACT_ATOMS: atom_id res chain seq x y z
N MET A 1 28.14 3.34 -0.18
CA MET A 1 26.98 2.63 -0.77
C MET A 1 26.01 2.17 0.32
N PHE A 2 25.54 3.11 1.17
CA PHE A 2 24.51 2.86 2.17
C PHE A 2 23.21 3.54 1.72
N LYS A 3 22.63 3.01 0.64
CA LYS A 3 21.24 3.26 0.28
C LYS A 3 20.54 1.92 0.52
N ASN A 4 19.50 1.92 1.37
CA ASN A 4 18.50 0.85 1.56
C ASN A 4 18.46 0.13 2.92
N MET A 5 18.97 0.72 4.01
CA MET A 5 18.70 0.19 5.38
C MET A 5 17.48 0.81 6.08
N ILE A 6 16.64 1.59 5.37
CA ILE A 6 15.35 2.12 5.89
C ILE A 6 14.14 1.44 5.19
N ALA A 7 14.40 0.43 4.34
CA ALA A 7 13.37 -0.34 3.66
C ALA A 7 12.52 -1.30 4.55
N PRO A 8 12.98 -1.85 5.70
CA PRO A 8 12.26 -2.97 6.30
C PRO A 8 10.91 -2.55 6.90
N MET A 9 10.81 -1.39 7.55
CA MET A 9 9.56 -0.97 8.19
C MET A 9 8.47 -0.60 7.20
N GLN A 10 8.80 0.08 6.09
CA GLN A 10 7.79 0.43 5.09
C GLN A 10 7.23 -0.81 4.39
N ALA A 11 8.09 -1.77 4.04
CA ALA A 11 7.66 -3.05 3.48
C ALA A 11 6.88 -3.87 4.51
N TRP A 12 7.32 -3.88 5.77
CA TRP A 12 6.68 -4.63 6.84
C TRP A 12 5.28 -4.11 7.20
N LEU A 13 5.10 -2.79 7.31
CA LEU A 13 3.78 -2.17 7.52
C LEU A 13 2.82 -2.49 6.38
N LEU A 14 3.30 -2.46 5.12
CA LEU A 14 2.50 -2.86 3.96
C LEU A 14 2.14 -4.35 4.00
N SER A 15 3.07 -5.23 4.41
CA SER A 15 2.80 -6.67 4.59
C SER A 15 1.77 -6.94 5.69
N GLN A 16 1.71 -6.09 6.72
CA GLN A 16 0.66 -6.13 7.74
C GLN A 16 -0.67 -5.49 7.30
N GLY A 17 -0.74 -4.95 6.08
CA GLY A 17 -1.90 -4.20 5.59
C GLY A 17 -2.13 -2.90 6.36
N ARG A 18 -1.06 -2.26 6.83
CA ARG A 18 -1.12 -0.98 7.54
C ARG A 18 -0.52 0.14 6.70
N CYS A 19 -1.11 1.32 6.83
CA CYS A 19 -0.64 2.52 6.16
C CYS A 19 0.72 2.93 6.72
N VAL A 20 1.71 3.08 5.85
CA VAL A 20 3.07 3.53 6.20
C VAL A 20 3.13 4.97 6.72
N GLY A 21 2.02 5.72 6.69
CA GLY A 21 1.94 7.10 7.17
C GLY A 21 1.29 7.21 8.54
N CYS A 22 0.09 6.64 8.69
CA CYS A 22 -0.71 6.77 9.91
C CYS A 22 -0.85 5.49 10.73
N GLY A 23 -0.25 4.37 10.29
CA GLY A 23 -0.30 3.08 11.01
C GLY A 23 -1.68 2.40 11.04
N LYS A 24 -2.72 3.04 10.49
CA LYS A 24 -4.07 2.48 10.43
C LYS A 24 -4.17 1.34 9.40
N PRO A 25 -5.04 0.35 9.61
CA PRO A 25 -5.29 -0.70 8.64
C PRO A 25 -5.81 -0.12 7.33
N ILE A 26 -5.26 -0.59 6.22
CA ILE A 26 -5.70 -0.28 4.86
C ILE A 26 -6.87 -1.23 4.55
N PRO A 27 -8.05 -0.72 4.17
CA PRO A 27 -9.19 -1.58 3.90
C PRO A 27 -8.95 -2.47 2.68
N THR A 28 -9.21 -3.77 2.80
CA THR A 28 -9.22 -4.67 1.63
C THR A 28 -10.54 -4.50 0.88
N LYS A 29 -10.47 -4.41 -0.44
CA LYS A 29 -11.65 -4.51 -1.31
C LYS A 29 -11.59 -5.84 -2.07
N PRO A 30 -12.60 -6.71 -1.94
CA PRO A 30 -12.70 -7.89 -2.79
C PRO A 30 -13.08 -7.49 -4.22
N GLY A 31 -12.37 -8.03 -5.20
CA GLY A 31 -12.69 -7.91 -6.62
C GLY A 31 -11.62 -8.51 -7.52
N LYS A 32 -11.75 -8.28 -8.84
CA LYS A 32 -10.77 -8.75 -9.83
C LYS A 32 -9.81 -7.62 -10.18
N GLY A 33 -8.52 -7.88 -10.04
CA GLY A 33 -7.45 -6.95 -10.40
C GLY A 33 -7.08 -5.94 -9.30
N PRO A 34 -6.11 -5.06 -9.60
CA PRO A 34 -5.63 -4.04 -8.67
C PRO A 34 -6.72 -3.06 -8.28
N MET A 35 -7.10 -3.07 -7.00
CA MET A 35 -8.12 -2.20 -6.43
C MET A 35 -7.51 -0.95 -5.81
N ARG A 36 -8.00 0.23 -6.20
CA ARG A 36 -7.64 1.48 -5.53
C ARG A 36 -8.25 1.56 -4.13
N VAL A 37 -7.38 1.76 -3.15
CA VAL A 37 -7.72 1.91 -1.75
C VAL A 37 -7.13 3.21 -1.24
N ASP A 38 -8.00 4.14 -0.84
CA ASP A 38 -7.59 5.32 -0.12
C ASP A 38 -7.44 5.01 1.38
N CYS A 39 -6.39 5.54 1.97
CA CYS A 39 -6.24 5.60 3.41
C CYS A 39 -6.83 6.90 3.94
N ARG A 40 -7.39 6.88 5.14
CA ARG A 40 -7.94 8.07 5.83
C ARG A 40 -6.95 9.25 5.95
N CYS A 41 -5.65 9.01 5.85
CA CYS A 41 -4.63 10.08 5.83
C CYS A 41 -4.43 10.73 4.46
N GLY A 42 -5.23 10.39 3.45
CA GLY A 42 -5.12 10.90 2.08
C GLY A 42 -4.12 10.17 1.18
N ARG A 43 -3.46 9.11 1.67
CA ARG A 43 -2.54 8.28 0.85
C ARG A 43 -3.32 7.24 0.08
N ILE A 44 -2.96 7.05 -1.19
CA ILE A 44 -3.61 6.10 -2.08
C ILE A 44 -2.71 4.87 -2.23
N TYR A 45 -3.31 3.71 -2.04
CA TYR A 45 -2.72 2.40 -2.21
C TYR A 45 -3.48 1.64 -3.28
N LEU A 46 -2.81 0.66 -3.87
CA LEU A 46 -3.40 -0.34 -4.72
C LEU A 46 -3.31 -1.67 -3.98
N TYR A 47 -4.45 -2.33 -3.80
CA TYR A 47 -4.52 -3.67 -3.26
C TYR A 47 -4.70 -4.65 -4.41
N ASP A 48 -3.71 -5.52 -4.61
CA ASP A 48 -3.82 -6.62 -5.54
C ASP A 48 -4.34 -7.87 -4.80
N PRO A 49 -5.60 -8.30 -5.01
CA PRO A 49 -6.15 -9.48 -4.36
C PRO A 49 -5.48 -10.77 -4.84
N GLU A 50 -4.91 -10.78 -6.05
CA GLU A 50 -4.22 -11.94 -6.64
C GLU A 50 -2.94 -12.29 -5.87
N VAL A 51 -2.14 -11.27 -5.54
CA VAL A 51 -0.89 -11.44 -4.77
C VAL A 51 -1.04 -11.08 -3.29
N LYS A 52 -2.23 -10.63 -2.86
CA LYS A 52 -2.55 -10.11 -1.52
C LYS A 52 -1.54 -9.06 -1.02
N LYS A 53 -1.04 -8.22 -1.93
CA LYS A 53 -0.04 -7.20 -1.61
C LYS A 53 -0.65 -5.81 -1.74
N TYR A 54 -0.19 -4.92 -0.86
CA TYR A 54 -0.44 -3.50 -0.96
C TYR A 54 0.76 -2.83 -1.61
N ARG A 55 0.52 -2.09 -2.69
CA ARG A 55 1.52 -1.21 -3.32
C ARG A 55 1.03 0.23 -3.24
N ARG A 56 1.95 1.19 -3.34
CA ARG A 56 1.53 2.59 -3.53
C ARG A 56 1.01 2.76 -4.94
N ALA A 57 -0.07 3.53 -5.11
CA ALA A 57 -0.52 3.88 -6.45
C ALA A 57 0.55 4.77 -7.11
N THR A 58 0.88 4.46 -8.37
CA THR A 58 1.65 5.34 -9.24
C THR A 58 0.79 6.52 -9.66
N ILE A 59 1.41 7.65 -10.00
CA ILE A 59 0.71 8.87 -10.42
C ILE A 59 -0.17 8.61 -11.65
N ASP A 60 0.28 7.72 -12.53
CA ASP A 60 -0.44 7.29 -13.73
C ASP A 60 -1.83 6.68 -13.44
N GLU A 61 -1.96 5.95 -12.32
CA GLU A 61 -3.20 5.29 -11.89
C GLU A 61 -4.13 6.20 -11.10
N ILE A 62 -3.66 7.40 -10.74
CA ILE A 62 -4.45 8.40 -10.00
C ILE A 62 -5.19 9.33 -10.98
N LYS A 63 -4.74 9.43 -12.23
CA LYS A 63 -5.21 10.37 -13.25
C LYS A 63 -6.52 9.94 -13.91
#